data_AF-S4T845-F1
#
_entry.id   AF-S4T845-F1
#
_cell.length_a   1.000
_cell.length_b   1.000
_cell.length_c   1.000
_cell.angle_alpha   90.00
_cell.angle_beta   90.00
_cell.angle_gamma   90.00
#
_symmetry.space_group_name_H-M   'P 1'
#
loop_
_entity.id
_entity.type
_entity.pdbx_description
1 polymer ?
#
loop_
_entity_poly.entity_id
_entity_poly.type
_entity_poly.pdbx_seq_one_letter_code
_entity_poly.pdbx_strand_id
1 'polypeptide(L)'
;NLALMACISVGSIAAPVIEFLEEWGLESLEEHSHSFAPSTKIFVNGVWIGVHRDPANLVKTLKKLRRKDDISPEISVVRDIREKELRVYTDAGRVCRPLFIVENQHLILQKKHVRWLNNGVNDEGEEFKWDRMIKGGIIELLDAEEEETVMISMTPEDLENSRLQR
;
A
#
# COMPACT_ATOMS: atom_id res chain seq x y z
N ASN A 1 0.40 -17.97 -19.31
CA ASN A 1 0.21 -18.65 -18.01
C ASN A 1 0.54 -17.67 -16.89
N LEU A 2 -0.37 -17.50 -15.93
CA LEU A 2 -0.15 -16.68 -14.73
C LEU A 2 0.56 -17.49 -13.64
N ALA A 3 1.29 -16.81 -12.75
CA ALA A 3 1.92 -17.43 -11.59
C ALA A 3 0.87 -17.86 -10.55
N LEU A 4 1.23 -18.81 -9.67
CA LEU A 4 0.29 -19.45 -8.72
C LEU A 4 -0.45 -18.45 -7.80
N MET A 5 0.25 -17.43 -7.33
CA MET A 5 -0.29 -16.43 -6.40
C MET A 5 -0.63 -15.10 -7.08
N ALA A 6 -0.63 -15.05 -8.42
CA ALA A 6 -1.00 -13.83 -9.13
C ALA A 6 -2.52 -13.60 -9.03
N CYS A 7 -2.90 -12.37 -8.70
CA CYS A 7 -4.27 -11.88 -8.68
C CYS A 7 -4.41 -10.78 -9.75
N ILE A 8 -5.61 -10.58 -10.29
CA ILE A 8 -5.91 -9.49 -11.22
C ILE A 8 -6.85 -8.54 -10.50
N SER A 9 -6.52 -7.25 -10.46
CA SER A 9 -7.39 -6.24 -9.85
C SER A 9 -8.72 -6.17 -10.60
N VAL A 10 -9.82 -6.06 -9.85
CA VAL A 10 -11.16 -5.83 -10.42
C VAL A 10 -11.51 -4.35 -10.48
N GLY A 11 -10.70 -3.52 -9.82
CA GLY A 11 -10.85 -2.07 -9.76
C GLY A 11 -11.80 -1.61 -8.67
N SER A 12 -11.66 -0.35 -8.30
CA SER A 12 -12.48 0.31 -7.28
C SER A 12 -12.77 1.76 -7.65
N ILE A 13 -13.83 2.30 -7.07
CA ILE A 13 -14.21 3.71 -7.24
C ILE A 13 -13.08 4.59 -6.69
N ALA A 14 -12.64 5.58 -7.47
CA ALA A 14 -11.56 6.49 -7.09
C ALA A 14 -12.01 7.61 -6.13
N ALA A 15 -13.32 7.92 -6.08
CA ALA A 15 -13.87 9.02 -5.30
C ALA A 15 -13.43 9.03 -3.83
N PRO A 16 -13.47 7.91 -3.06
CA PRO A 16 -13.01 7.91 -1.67
C PRO A 16 -11.53 8.28 -1.51
N VAL A 17 -10.70 7.92 -2.51
CA VAL A 17 -9.27 8.28 -2.51
C VAL A 17 -9.11 9.77 -2.78
N ILE A 18 -9.86 10.32 -3.75
CA ILE A 18 -9.80 11.74 -4.11
C ILE A 18 -10.28 12.61 -2.94
N GLU A 19 -11.43 12.29 -2.35
CA GLU A 19 -11.96 12.97 -1.17
C GLU A 19 -10.95 12.97 -0.02
N PHE A 20 -10.33 11.81 0.26
CA PHE A 20 -9.27 11.72 1.25
C PHE A 20 -8.06 12.62 0.92
N LEU A 21 -7.62 12.68 -0.34
CA LEU A 21 -6.52 13.53 -0.77
C LEU A 21 -6.83 15.01 -0.55
N GLU A 22 -8.04 15.45 -0.92
CA GLU A 22 -8.53 16.81 -0.72
C GLU A 22 -8.57 17.19 0.77
N GLU A 23 -9.11 16.32 1.62
CA GLU A 23 -9.14 16.52 3.08
C GLU A 23 -7.74 16.56 3.71
N TRP A 24 -6.77 15.88 3.10
CA TRP A 24 -5.39 15.79 3.58
C TRP A 24 -4.43 16.78 2.94
N GLY A 25 -4.92 17.96 2.53
CA GLY A 25 -4.05 19.08 2.15
C GLY A 25 -3.47 18.97 0.75
N LEU A 26 -4.18 18.30 -0.16
CA LEU A 26 -3.94 18.43 -1.59
C LEU A 26 -4.25 19.87 -2.02
N GLU A 27 -3.28 20.54 -2.62
CA GLU A 27 -3.45 21.87 -3.22
C GLU A 27 -3.87 21.70 -4.69
N SER A 28 -4.90 22.43 -5.11
CA SER A 28 -5.29 22.43 -6.52
C SER A 28 -4.24 23.12 -7.39
N LEU A 29 -4.26 22.82 -8.69
CA LEU A 29 -3.35 23.43 -9.66
C LEU A 29 -3.46 24.96 -9.72
N GLU A 30 -4.67 25.48 -9.55
CA GLU A 30 -4.95 26.91 -9.57
C GLU A 30 -4.35 27.60 -8.34
N GLU A 31 -4.53 27.00 -7.16
CA GLU A 31 -3.98 27.49 -5.89
C GLU A 31 -2.46 27.46 -5.86
N HIS A 32 -1.84 26.46 -6.49
CA HIS A 32 -0.39 26.30 -6.48
C HIS A 32 0.37 27.21 -7.45
N SER A 33 -0.32 27.85 -8.40
CA SER A 33 0.30 28.67 -9.46
C SER A 33 1.20 29.82 -8.96
N HIS A 34 1.08 30.20 -7.69
CA HIS A 34 1.85 31.27 -7.05
C HIS A 34 2.84 30.80 -5.97
N SER A 35 2.99 29.49 -5.76
CA SER A 35 3.85 28.93 -4.72
C SER A 35 5.23 28.54 -5.25
N PHE A 36 6.29 28.98 -4.58
CA PHE A 36 7.68 28.57 -4.86
C PHE A 36 8.13 27.37 -4.02
N ALA A 37 7.26 26.87 -3.14
CA ALA A 37 7.61 25.77 -2.25
C ALA A 37 7.71 24.45 -3.03
N PRO A 38 8.74 23.62 -2.78
CA PRO A 38 8.86 22.33 -3.44
C PRO A 38 7.66 21.45 -3.08
N SER A 39 6.92 21.02 -4.10
CA SER A 39 5.74 20.18 -3.99
C SER A 39 5.89 18.90 -4.82
N THR A 40 5.06 17.90 -4.54
CA THR A 40 5.00 16.62 -5.27
C THR A 40 3.69 16.55 -6.02
N LYS A 41 3.74 16.20 -7.30
CA LYS A 41 2.56 16.06 -8.16
C LYS A 41 1.79 14.80 -7.77
N ILE A 42 0.48 14.91 -7.62
CA ILE A 42 -0.39 13.80 -7.23
C ILE A 42 -1.26 13.40 -8.41
N PHE A 43 -1.14 12.14 -8.83
CA PHE A 43 -1.91 11.56 -9.92
C PHE A 43 -2.84 10.48 -9.40
N VAL A 44 -4.08 10.46 -9.88
CA VAL A 44 -5.04 9.38 -9.65
C VAL A 44 -5.48 8.85 -11.01
N ASN A 45 -5.18 7.57 -11.31
CA ASN A 45 -5.46 6.94 -12.60
C ASN A 45 -4.94 7.76 -13.80
N GLY A 46 -3.74 8.34 -13.67
CA GLY A 46 -3.09 9.16 -14.70
C GLY A 46 -3.58 10.61 -14.79
N VAL A 47 -4.64 10.99 -14.06
CA VAL A 47 -5.12 12.38 -14.01
C VAL A 47 -4.35 13.13 -12.93
N TRP A 48 -3.77 14.29 -13.28
CA TRP A 48 -3.12 15.17 -12.32
C TRP A 48 -4.18 15.92 -11.51
N ILE A 49 -4.37 15.55 -10.24
CA ILE A 49 -5.40 16.14 -9.38
C ILE A 49 -4.88 17.38 -8.65
N GLY A 50 -3.60 17.40 -8.29
CA GLY A 50 -3.01 18.53 -7.58
C GLY A 50 -1.59 18.28 -7.12
N VAL A 51 -1.15 19.02 -6.11
CA VAL A 51 0.18 18.87 -5.52
C VAL A 51 0.12 18.78 -4.01
N HIS A 52 1.13 18.17 -3.40
CA HIS A 52 1.22 18.03 -1.94
C HIS A 52 2.64 18.32 -1.45
N ARG A 53 2.76 18.96 -0.28
CA ARG A 53 4.06 19.37 0.29
C ARG A 53 4.75 18.27 1.11
N ASP A 54 3.98 17.39 1.74
CA ASP A 54 4.49 16.25 2.53
C ASP A 54 4.00 14.89 1.98
N PRO A 55 4.49 14.47 0.80
CA PRO A 55 4.06 13.20 0.19
C PRO A 55 4.46 11.97 1.01
N ALA A 56 5.46 12.07 1.89
CA ALA A 56 5.95 10.95 2.68
C ALA A 56 4.91 10.53 3.73
N ASN A 57 4.35 11.52 4.45
CA ASN A 57 3.26 11.26 5.38
C ASN A 57 1.99 10.81 4.65
N LEU A 58 1.69 11.39 3.50
CA LEU A 58 0.52 11.01 2.70
C LEU A 58 0.56 9.54 2.28
N VAL A 59 1.69 9.06 1.75
CA VAL A 59 1.88 7.64 1.40
C VAL A 59 1.73 6.73 2.62
N LYS A 60 2.30 7.13 3.76
CA LYS A 60 2.19 6.37 5.01
C LYS A 60 0.73 6.22 5.43
N THR A 61 -0.05 7.30 5.35
CA THR A 61 -1.47 7.28 5.70
C THR A 61 -2.29 6.46 4.72
N LEU A 62 -2.09 6.62 3.40
CA LEU A 62 -2.75 5.82 2.37
C LEU A 62 -2.51 4.31 2.56
N LYS A 63 -1.24 3.90 2.76
CA LYS A 63 -0.91 2.50 3.03
C LYS A 63 -1.53 1.99 4.33
N LYS A 64 -1.66 2.84 5.35
CA LYS A 64 -2.33 2.48 6.61
C LYS A 64 -3.83 2.27 6.42
N LEU A 65 -4.50 3.10 5.64
CA LEU A 65 -5.92 2.93 5.29
C LEU A 65 -6.13 1.65 4.48
N ARG A 66 -5.26 1.39 3.50
CA ARG A 66 -5.27 0.16 2.68
C ARG A 66 -5.16 -1.09 3.55
N ARG A 67 -4.23 -1.10 4.51
CA ARG A 67 -4.00 -2.23 5.43
C ARG A 67 -5.10 -2.45 6.47
N LYS A 68 -6.02 -1.50 6.61
CA LYS A 68 -7.17 -1.56 7.52
C LYS A 68 -8.49 -1.86 6.82
N ASP A 69 -8.48 -2.03 5.50
CA ASP A 69 -9.67 -2.18 4.67
C ASP A 69 -10.55 -0.91 4.61
N ASP A 70 -10.00 0.26 4.99
CA ASP A 70 -10.70 1.56 4.87
C ASP A 70 -10.76 2.01 3.40
N ILE A 71 -9.76 1.62 2.61
CA ILE A 71 -9.73 1.71 1.14
C ILE A 71 -9.37 0.34 0.56
N SER A 72 -9.77 0.08 -0.69
CA SER A 72 -9.58 -1.23 -1.32
C SER A 72 -8.12 -1.71 -1.26
N PRO A 73 -7.87 -2.97 -0.83
CA PRO A 73 -6.53 -3.58 -0.83
C PRO A 73 -5.84 -3.63 -2.20
N GLU A 74 -6.60 -3.50 -3.29
CA GLU A 74 -6.09 -3.51 -4.67
C GLU A 74 -5.52 -2.16 -5.12
N ILE A 75 -5.77 -1.08 -4.38
CA ILE A 75 -5.29 0.25 -4.72
C ILE A 75 -3.76 0.25 -4.64
N SER A 76 -3.10 0.67 -5.71
CA SER A 76 -1.63 0.80 -5.75
C SER A 76 -1.21 2.23 -5.45
N VAL A 77 -0.15 2.38 -4.68
CA VAL A 77 0.37 3.68 -4.22
C VAL A 77 1.86 3.74 -4.50
N VAL A 78 2.24 4.49 -5.53
CA VAL A 78 3.61 4.54 -6.07
C VAL A 78 4.19 5.93 -5.88
N ARG A 79 5.26 6.05 -5.09
CA ARG A 79 5.96 7.33 -4.88
C ARG A 79 7.30 7.33 -5.60
N ASP A 80 7.37 8.08 -6.67
CA ASP A 80 8.62 8.37 -7.37
C ASP A 80 9.29 9.60 -6.73
N ILE A 81 10.34 9.35 -5.96
CA ILE A 81 11.09 10.38 -5.24
C ILE A 81 11.87 11.27 -6.22
N ARG A 82 12.37 10.69 -7.32
CA ARG A 82 13.22 11.40 -8.28
C ARG A 82 12.39 12.36 -9.11
N GLU A 83 11.27 11.90 -9.64
CA GLU A 83 10.36 12.71 -10.47
C GLU A 83 9.42 13.61 -9.65
N LYS A 84 9.44 13.46 -8.31
CA LYS A 84 8.52 14.14 -7.38
C LYS A 84 7.07 13.89 -7.77
N GLU A 85 6.72 12.62 -7.91
CA GLU A 85 5.37 12.16 -8.24
C GLU A 85 4.86 11.15 -7.21
N LEU A 86 3.59 11.28 -6.85
CA LEU A 86 2.82 10.24 -6.19
C LEU A 86 1.71 9.83 -7.15
N ARG A 87 1.67 8.56 -7.52
CA ARG A 87 0.66 8.00 -8.42
C ARG A 87 -0.18 6.98 -7.65
N VAL A 88 -1.48 7.10 -7.77
CA VAL A 88 -2.46 6.19 -7.16
C VAL A 88 -3.29 5.55 -8.26
N TYR A 89 -3.41 4.23 -8.22
CA TYR A 89 -4.14 3.46 -9.23
C TYR A 89 -5.27 2.67 -8.57
N THR A 90 -6.48 2.84 -9.08
CA THR A 90 -7.70 2.14 -8.66
C THR A 90 -8.35 1.36 -9.80
N ASP A 91 -7.67 1.27 -10.94
CA ASP A 91 -8.12 0.59 -12.15
C ASP A 91 -8.03 -0.95 -12.04
N ALA A 92 -8.79 -1.59 -12.92
CA ALA A 92 -8.87 -3.03 -13.08
C ALA A 92 -7.79 -3.54 -14.06
N GLY A 93 -7.48 -4.83 -14.00
CA GLY A 93 -6.58 -5.50 -14.93
C GLY A 93 -5.10 -5.46 -14.55
N ARG A 94 -4.74 -4.85 -13.42
CA ARG A 94 -3.37 -4.88 -12.89
C ARG A 94 -3.10 -6.26 -12.29
N VAL A 95 -1.94 -6.82 -12.60
CA VAL A 95 -1.48 -8.08 -12.01
C VAL A 95 -0.81 -7.76 -10.68
N CYS A 96 -1.39 -8.27 -9.60
CA CYS A 96 -0.90 -8.11 -8.24
C CYS A 96 -0.41 -9.46 -7.68
N ARG A 97 0.47 -9.41 -6.68
CA ARG A 97 0.86 -10.57 -5.89
C ARG A 97 0.84 -10.24 -4.39
N PRO A 98 0.39 -11.17 -3.53
CA PRO A 98 0.44 -10.99 -2.08
C PRO A 98 1.86 -11.14 -1.55
N LEU A 99 2.28 -10.21 -0.69
CA LEU A 99 3.53 -10.25 0.06
C LEU A 99 3.29 -10.02 1.55
N PHE A 100 4.17 -10.54 2.40
CA PHE A 100 4.12 -10.24 3.83
C PHE A 100 4.64 -8.85 4.13
N ILE A 101 3.97 -8.16 5.06
CA ILE A 101 4.40 -6.84 5.50
C ILE A 101 5.55 -6.96 6.51
N VAL A 102 6.55 -6.10 6.36
CA VAL A 102 7.65 -5.91 7.28
C VAL A 102 7.59 -4.49 7.85
N GLU A 103 7.67 -4.35 9.16
CA GLU A 103 7.74 -3.06 9.85
C GLU A 103 8.90 -3.05 10.84
N ASN A 104 9.70 -1.98 10.83
CA ASN A 104 10.89 -1.87 11.68
C ASN A 104 11.84 -3.09 11.57
N GLN A 105 12.02 -3.61 10.35
CA GLN A 105 12.79 -4.84 10.05
C GLN A 105 12.23 -6.12 10.71
N HIS A 106 10.98 -6.13 11.16
CA HIS A 106 10.32 -7.30 11.72
C HIS A 106 9.13 -7.70 10.84
N LEU A 107 9.00 -9.01 10.60
CA LEU A 107 7.84 -9.56 9.91
C LEU A 107 6.59 -9.39 10.77
N ILE A 108 5.51 -8.87 10.19
CA ILE A 108 4.23 -8.72 10.89
C ILE A 108 3.58 -10.09 11.14
N LEU A 109 3.79 -11.05 10.23
CA LEU A 109 3.36 -12.43 10.43
C LEU A 109 4.06 -13.04 11.66
N GLN A 110 3.26 -13.53 12.60
CA GLN A 110 3.72 -14.18 13.82
C GLN A 110 3.17 -15.59 13.93
N LYS A 111 3.79 -16.45 14.76
CA LYS A 111 3.33 -17.82 15.01
C LYS A 111 1.86 -17.89 15.46
N LYS A 112 1.35 -16.87 16.17
CA LYS A 112 -0.06 -16.80 16.56
C LYS A 112 -1.02 -16.76 15.35
N HIS A 113 -0.68 -15.99 14.30
CA HIS A 113 -1.49 -15.90 13.08
C HIS A 113 -1.54 -17.23 12.34
N VAL A 114 -0.42 -17.98 12.32
CA VAL A 114 -0.37 -19.32 11.73
C VAL A 114 -1.26 -20.29 12.49
N ARG A 115 -1.26 -20.24 13.84
CA ARG A 115 -2.18 -21.04 14.66
C ARG A 115 -3.63 -20.69 14.39
N TRP A 116 -3.97 -19.41 14.30
CA TRP A 116 -5.33 -18.96 13.98
C TRP A 116 -5.78 -19.46 12.61
N LEU A 117 -4.91 -19.39 11.61
CA LEU A 117 -5.21 -19.89 10.27
C LEU A 117 -5.44 -21.41 10.24
N ASN A 118 -4.63 -22.18 10.98
CA ASN A 118 -4.80 -23.64 11.09
C ASN A 118 -6.09 -24.03 11.82
N ASN A 119 -6.48 -23.26 12.83
CA ASN A 119 -7.70 -23.49 13.60
C ASN A 119 -8.95 -22.93 12.89
N GLY A 120 -8.76 -22.02 11.92
CA GLY A 120 -9.83 -21.28 11.24
C GLY A 120 -10.45 -20.16 12.07
N VAL A 121 -9.98 -19.94 13.31
CA VAL A 121 -10.49 -18.92 14.24
C VAL A 121 -9.37 -18.25 15.03
N ASN A 122 -9.58 -16.99 15.42
CA ASN A 122 -8.68 -16.27 16.31
C ASN A 122 -8.97 -16.59 17.79
N ASP A 123 -8.22 -15.96 18.71
CA ASP A 123 -8.37 -16.17 20.16
C ASP A 123 -9.74 -15.69 20.69
N GLU A 124 -10.46 -14.86 19.94
CA GLU A 124 -11.79 -14.32 20.24
C GLU A 124 -12.92 -15.21 19.67
N GLY A 125 -12.57 -16.28 18.94
CA GLY A 125 -13.52 -17.16 18.28
C GLY A 125 -14.06 -16.65 16.94
N GLU A 126 -13.51 -15.55 16.43
CA GLU A 126 -13.88 -15.02 15.11
C GLU A 126 -13.18 -15.79 14.00
N GLU A 127 -13.84 -15.94 12.85
CA GLU A 127 -13.28 -16.61 11.69
C GLU A 127 -11.99 -15.92 11.21
N PHE A 128 -10.93 -16.71 11.08
CA PHE A 128 -9.61 -16.25 10.63
C PHE A 128 -9.15 -17.01 9.39
N LYS A 129 -9.35 -16.38 8.23
CA LYS A 129 -8.98 -16.89 6.89
C LYS A 129 -8.09 -15.88 6.16
N TRP A 130 -7.80 -16.16 4.90
CA TRP A 130 -7.00 -15.29 4.02
C TRP A 130 -7.46 -13.82 4.03
N ASP A 131 -8.76 -13.58 3.93
CA ASP A 131 -9.32 -12.23 3.92
C ASP A 131 -8.96 -11.45 5.20
N ARG A 132 -8.93 -12.13 6.36
CA ARG A 132 -8.49 -11.51 7.62
C ARG A 132 -6.99 -11.23 7.65
N MET A 133 -6.17 -11.97 6.91
CA MET A 133 -4.74 -11.67 6.79
C MET A 133 -4.49 -10.40 5.98
N ILE A 134 -5.28 -10.17 4.93
CA ILE A 134 -5.22 -8.92 4.13
C ILE A 134 -5.77 -7.76 4.97
N LYS A 135 -7.01 -7.87 5.45
CA LYS A 135 -7.68 -6.81 6.23
C LYS A 135 -7.02 -6.52 7.58
N GLY A 136 -6.30 -7.49 8.12
CA GLY A 136 -5.51 -7.35 9.34
C GLY A 136 -4.11 -6.77 9.12
N GLY A 137 -3.76 -6.39 7.89
CA GLY A 137 -2.46 -5.80 7.58
C GLY A 137 -1.28 -6.75 7.79
N ILE A 138 -1.48 -8.05 7.60
CA ILE A 138 -0.41 -9.07 7.63
C ILE A 138 0.17 -9.28 6.23
N ILE A 139 -0.72 -9.26 5.23
CA ILE A 139 -0.41 -9.42 3.81
C ILE A 139 -0.84 -8.15 3.06
N GLU A 140 -0.06 -7.74 2.07
CA GLU A 140 -0.36 -6.63 1.17
C GLU A 140 -0.30 -7.12 -0.28
N LEU A 141 -1.22 -6.65 -1.13
CA LEU A 141 -1.19 -6.91 -2.57
C LEU A 141 -0.33 -5.83 -3.24
N LEU A 142 0.71 -6.25 -3.96
CA LEU A 142 1.56 -5.34 -4.74
C LEU A 142 1.41 -5.64 -6.22
N ASP A 143 1.23 -4.60 -7.01
CA ASP A 143 1.38 -4.67 -8.47
C ASP A 143 2.82 -4.37 -8.90
N ALA A 144 3.07 -4.53 -10.19
CA ALA A 144 4.41 -4.32 -10.77
C ALA A 144 4.93 -2.89 -10.57
N GLU A 145 4.06 -1.87 -10.64
CA GLU A 145 4.47 -0.47 -10.49
C GLU A 145 4.87 -0.15 -9.04
N GLU A 146 4.13 -0.66 -8.05
CA GLU A 146 4.52 -0.49 -6.64
C GLU A 146 5.78 -1.29 -6.29
N GLU A 147 5.96 -2.47 -6.91
CA GLU A 147 7.11 -3.35 -6.72
C GLU A 147 8.45 -2.63 -7.00
N GLU A 148 8.51 -1.76 -8.00
CA GLU A 148 9.71 -0.98 -8.36
C GLU A 148 10.16 0.00 -7.26
N THR A 149 9.27 0.33 -6.32
CA THR A 149 9.54 1.33 -5.26
C THR A 149 9.72 0.73 -3.87
N VAL A 150 9.58 -0.60 -3.73
CA VAL A 150 9.71 -1.29 -2.44
C VAL A 150 10.99 -2.14 -2.38
N MET A 151 11.38 -2.52 -1.17
CA MET A 151 12.42 -3.50 -0.94
C MET A 151 11.79 -4.81 -0.50
N ILE A 152 12.19 -5.90 -1.15
CA ILE A 152 11.69 -7.25 -0.86
C ILE A 152 12.85 -8.08 -0.31
N SER A 153 12.62 -8.64 0.88
CA SER A 153 13.49 -9.64 1.47
C SER A 153 13.09 -11.01 0.94
N MET A 154 14.07 -11.81 0.51
CA MET A 154 13.80 -13.11 -0.10
C MET A 154 13.42 -14.14 0.96
N THR A 155 14.08 -14.11 2.11
CA THR A 155 13.75 -14.98 3.24
C THR A 155 13.72 -14.22 4.58
N PRO A 156 12.97 -14.69 5.59
CA PRO A 156 12.95 -14.06 6.92
C PRO A 156 14.33 -13.98 7.58
N GLU A 157 15.25 -14.89 7.27
CA GLU A 157 16.63 -14.88 7.75
C GLU A 157 17.41 -13.66 7.25
N ASP A 158 17.11 -13.16 6.04
CA ASP A 158 17.72 -11.91 5.54
C ASP A 158 17.35 -10.72 6.43
N LEU A 159 16.13 -10.69 6.96
CA LEU A 159 15.70 -9.67 7.91
C LEU A 159 16.46 -9.79 9.25
N GLU A 160 16.71 -11.00 9.72
CA GLU A 160 17.53 -11.26 10.92
C GLU A 160 18.96 -10.74 10.73
N ASN A 161 19.59 -11.10 9.60
CA ASN A 161 20.94 -10.68 9.26
C ASN A 161 21.06 -9.16 9.14
N SER A 162 20.09 -8.49 8.50
CA SER A 162 20.04 -7.03 8.40
C SER A 162 20.00 -6.33 9.77
N ARG A 163 19.41 -6.95 10.80
CA ARG A 163 19.38 -6.38 12.15
C ARG A 163 20.71 -6.53 12.88
N LEU A 164 21.43 -7.62 12.63
CA LEU A 164 22.73 -7.91 13.26
C LEU A 164 23.88 -7.07 12.70
N GLN A 165 23.73 -6.52 11.50
CA GLN A 165 24.73 -5.65 10.86
C GLN A 165 24.62 -4.16 11.24
N ARG A 166 23.71 -3.81 12.16
CA ARG A 166 23.62 -2.47 12.76
C ARG A 166 24.44 -2.36 14.04
#